data_AF-A0A6G1YTV1-F1
#
_entry.id   AF-A0A6G1YTV1-F1
#
_cell.length_a   1.000
_cell.length_b   1.000
_cell.length_c   1.000
_cell.angle_alpha   90.00
_cell.angle_beta   90.00
_cell.angle_gamma   90.00
#
_symmetry.space_group_name_H-M   'P 1'
#
loop_
_entity.id
_entity.type
_entity.pdbx_description
1 polymer ?
#
loop_
_entity_poly.entity_id
_entity_poly.type
_entity_poly.pdbx_seq_one_letter_code
_entity_poly.pdbx_strand_id
1 'polypeptide(L)'
;MAQINQSKFGTHILLMLILALTTFIFANSIEANILTTNIAYGQNKTSSPSLSTTISHKTSKLHAIRITSPVRGQDVPVGKNLVVSGISASGNATTSSNCHVSVIVNGIKPYQNASGVGPKGQNDYSKWTFLVIPKYTTVKQGTNKITSKFSCGNNPSLVSYYSLNVTGLVGAGGSSSRSPAPAATNNTPGIITPH
;
A
#
# COMPACT_ATOMS: atom_id res chain seq x y z
N MET A 1 4.26 68.45 22.85
CA MET A 1 2.87 67.95 22.79
C MET A 1 2.71 67.19 21.48
N ALA A 2 2.80 65.86 21.52
CA ALA A 2 2.69 65.01 20.33
C ALA A 2 1.21 64.66 20.08
N GLN A 3 0.64 65.20 19.01
CA GLN A 3 -0.71 64.88 18.55
C GLN A 3 -0.68 63.50 17.88
N ILE A 4 -1.08 62.48 18.64
CA ILE A 4 -1.32 61.13 18.12
C ILE A 4 -2.59 61.17 17.27
N ASN A 5 -2.44 60.87 15.99
CA ASN A 5 -3.49 60.95 14.99
C ASN A 5 -4.52 59.80 15.21
N GLN A 6 -5.50 60.05 16.08
CA GLN A 6 -6.56 59.14 16.53
C GLN A 6 -7.33 58.44 15.38
N SER A 7 -7.35 59.06 14.19
CA SER A 7 -8.05 58.55 13.01
C SER A 7 -7.45 57.25 12.45
N LYS A 8 -6.11 57.09 12.48
CA LYS A 8 -5.45 55.88 11.94
C LYS A 8 -5.52 54.69 12.90
N PHE A 9 -5.62 54.94 14.20
CA PHE A 9 -5.67 53.88 15.20
C PHE A 9 -7.03 53.16 15.19
N GLY A 10 -8.12 53.92 15.01
CA GLY A 10 -9.48 53.37 14.90
C GLY A 10 -9.67 52.47 13.68
N THR A 11 -9.10 52.83 12.52
CA THR A 11 -9.22 52.02 11.30
C THR A 11 -8.44 50.71 11.39
N HIS A 12 -7.26 50.70 12.03
CA HIS A 12 -6.50 49.46 12.26
C HIS A 12 -7.18 48.53 13.28
N ILE A 13 -7.77 49.07 14.35
CA ILE A 13 -8.54 48.28 15.31
C ILE A 13 -9.78 47.66 14.65
N LEU A 14 -10.48 48.43 13.82
CA LEU A 14 -11.63 47.93 13.07
C LEU A 14 -11.24 46.81 12.09
N LEU A 15 -10.11 46.93 11.39
CA LEU A 15 -9.62 45.91 10.47
C LEU A 15 -9.24 44.60 11.19
N MET A 16 -8.63 44.70 12.38
CA MET A 16 -8.26 43.54 13.20
C MET A 16 -9.47 42.81 13.77
N LEU A 17 -10.53 43.54 14.17
CA LEU A 17 -11.80 42.96 14.63
C LEU A 17 -12.55 42.20 13.51
N ILE A 18 -12.54 42.73 12.29
CA ILE A 18 -13.18 42.08 11.14
C ILE A 18 -12.44 40.78 10.78
N LEU A 19 -11.10 40.78 10.77
CA LEU A 19 -10.33 39.55 10.54
C LEU A 19 -10.62 38.47 11.60
N ALA A 20 -10.69 38.84 12.88
CA ALA A 20 -10.96 37.90 13.97
C ALA A 20 -12.37 37.29 13.93
N LEU A 21 -13.38 38.03 13.48
CA LEU A 21 -14.75 37.52 13.33
C LEU A 21 -14.87 36.56 12.14
N THR A 22 -14.16 36.83 11.03
CA THR A 22 -14.20 35.93 9.87
C THR A 22 -13.56 34.57 10.12
N THR A 23 -12.52 34.48 10.96
CA THR A 23 -11.89 33.20 11.31
C THR A 23 -12.72 32.37 12.29
N PHE A 24 -13.57 32.99 13.12
CA PHE A 24 -14.43 32.30 14.07
C PHE A 24 -15.63 31.60 13.39
N ILE A 25 -16.10 32.10 12.24
CA ILE A 25 -17.23 31.53 11.49
C ILE A 25 -16.84 30.20 10.79
N PHE A 26 -15.57 30.00 10.41
CA PHE A 26 -15.11 28.76 9.78
C PHE A 26 -14.81 27.61 10.76
N ALA A 27 -14.93 27.83 12.08
CA ALA A 27 -14.60 26.82 13.08
C ALA A 27 -15.77 25.90 13.49
N ASN A 28 -17.02 26.18 13.09
CA ASN A 28 -18.20 25.47 13.59
C ASN A 28 -19.20 25.06 12.50
N SER A 29 -18.76 24.31 11.49
CA SER A 29 -19.70 23.65 10.58
C SER A 29 -19.20 22.28 10.08
N ILE A 30 -19.29 21.24 10.92
CA ILE A 30 -19.54 19.88 10.44
C ILE A 30 -20.45 19.16 11.45
N GLU A 31 -21.73 19.04 11.08
CA GLU A 31 -22.71 18.21 11.78
C GLU A 31 -22.40 16.72 11.61
N ALA A 32 -22.72 15.96 12.66
CA ALA A 32 -22.65 14.51 12.71
C ALA A 32 -23.73 13.88 11.82
N ASN A 33 -23.37 12.83 11.06
CA ASN A 33 -24.33 11.99 10.38
C ASN A 33 -24.06 10.51 10.74
N ILE A 34 -24.92 9.94 11.59
CA ILE A 34 -24.90 8.54 12.00
C ILE A 34 -26.29 7.97 11.76
N LEU A 35 -26.46 7.10 10.77
CA LEU A 35 -27.20 5.82 10.83
C LEU A 35 -27.28 5.16 9.45
N THR A 36 -26.80 3.92 9.33
CA THR A 36 -27.58 2.79 8.77
C THR A 36 -26.80 1.49 8.96
N THR A 37 -27.31 0.67 9.87
CA THR A 37 -26.94 -0.73 10.07
C THR A 37 -27.68 -1.61 9.07
N ASN A 38 -26.96 -2.37 8.24
CA ASN A 38 -27.50 -3.53 7.55
C ASN A 38 -26.94 -4.79 8.21
N ILE A 39 -27.76 -5.48 9.00
CA ILE A 39 -27.55 -6.86 9.43
C ILE A 39 -28.41 -7.72 8.51
N ALA A 40 -27.79 -8.63 7.76
CA ALA A 40 -28.48 -9.70 7.05
C ALA A 40 -27.87 -11.04 7.48
N TYR A 41 -28.70 -11.88 8.08
CA TYR A 41 -28.40 -13.26 8.47
C TYR A 41 -28.45 -14.18 7.23
N GLY A 42 -27.50 -15.11 7.12
CA GLY A 42 -27.54 -16.20 6.14
C GLY A 42 -26.60 -17.35 6.54
N GLN A 43 -27.16 -18.55 6.68
CA GLN A 43 -26.56 -19.76 7.27
C GLN A 43 -25.69 -20.59 6.29
N ASN A 44 -24.58 -21.11 6.84
CA ASN A 44 -23.91 -22.41 6.69
C ASN A 44 -23.90 -23.20 5.36
N LYS A 45 -22.68 -23.55 4.89
CA LYS A 45 -22.36 -24.89 4.35
C LYS A 45 -20.88 -25.28 4.56
N THR A 46 -20.66 -26.46 5.12
CA THR A 46 -19.38 -27.09 5.50
C THR A 46 -18.76 -27.87 4.34
N SER A 47 -17.46 -27.69 4.04
CA SER A 47 -16.45 -28.77 3.80
C SER A 47 -15.06 -28.27 3.32
N SER A 48 -14.03 -28.72 4.06
CA SER A 48 -12.57 -28.86 3.78
C SER A 48 -11.61 -27.62 3.80
N PRO A 49 -10.43 -27.71 4.46
CA PRO A 49 -9.59 -26.55 4.77
C PRO A 49 -8.58 -26.26 3.67
N SER A 50 -8.77 -25.14 2.96
CA SER A 50 -7.64 -24.39 2.42
C SER A 50 -7.57 -23.07 3.17
N LEU A 51 -6.51 -22.89 3.97
CA LEU A 51 -6.28 -21.69 4.76
C LEU A 51 -5.84 -20.54 3.83
N SER A 52 -6.74 -20.08 2.99
CA SER A 52 -6.61 -18.78 2.30
C SER A 52 -7.32 -17.74 3.14
N THR A 53 -6.67 -17.32 4.23
CA THR A 53 -7.14 -16.19 5.02
C THR A 53 -6.94 -14.90 4.20
N THR A 54 -7.90 -14.60 3.33
CA THR A 54 -8.07 -13.24 2.82
C THR A 54 -8.72 -12.46 3.96
N ILE A 55 -7.89 -11.98 4.89
CA ILE A 55 -8.31 -10.98 5.86
C ILE A 55 -8.52 -9.68 5.07
N SER A 56 -9.70 -9.55 4.47
CA SER A 56 -10.27 -8.22 4.22
C SER A 56 -10.81 -7.72 5.54
N HIS A 57 -9.90 -7.27 6.43
CA HIS A 57 -10.32 -6.42 7.52
C HIS A 57 -10.89 -5.17 6.87
N LYS A 58 -12.16 -4.90 7.16
CA LYS A 58 -12.80 -3.59 6.97
C LYS A 58 -12.02 -2.60 7.83
N THR A 59 -10.85 -2.20 7.35
CA THR A 59 -10.03 -1.15 7.93
C THR A 59 -10.87 0.11 7.82
N SER A 60 -11.06 0.80 8.94
CA SER A 60 -11.40 2.20 8.83
C SER A 60 -10.37 2.80 7.87
N LYS A 61 -10.83 3.51 6.84
CA LYS A 61 -10.01 4.02 5.73
C LYS A 61 -8.81 4.88 6.20
N LEU A 62 -8.76 5.19 7.50
CA LEU A 62 -7.74 5.93 8.21
C LEU A 62 -6.37 5.25 8.28
N HIS A 63 -6.28 3.90 8.24
CA HIS A 63 -5.01 3.18 8.45
C HIS A 63 -4.74 2.12 7.37
N ALA A 64 -5.06 2.39 6.11
CA ALA A 64 -4.82 1.43 5.03
C ALA A 64 -3.36 1.44 4.54
N ILE A 65 -2.82 0.28 4.18
CA ILE A 65 -1.53 0.15 3.46
C ILE A 65 -1.72 -0.78 2.26
N ARG A 66 -1.02 -0.48 1.16
CA ARG A 66 -1.03 -1.32 -0.05
C ARG A 66 0.29 -1.27 -0.77
N ILE A 67 0.79 -2.44 -1.18
CA ILE A 67 1.89 -2.55 -2.15
C ILE A 67 1.31 -2.34 -3.55
N THR A 68 1.90 -1.41 -4.30
CA THR A 68 1.52 -1.10 -5.69
C THR A 68 2.51 -1.68 -6.70
N SER A 69 3.77 -1.88 -6.29
CA SER A 69 4.79 -2.57 -7.08
C SER A 69 5.69 -3.39 -6.16
N PRO A 70 6.05 -4.63 -6.51
CA PRO A 70 5.54 -5.40 -7.65
C PRO A 70 4.03 -5.72 -7.51
N VAL A 71 3.38 -6.09 -8.61
CA VAL A 71 2.00 -6.58 -8.58
C VAL A 71 1.94 -8.05 -8.16
N ARG A 72 0.77 -8.52 -7.72
CA ARG A 72 0.57 -9.92 -7.30
C ARG A 72 0.91 -10.87 -8.47
N GLY A 73 1.74 -11.86 -8.20
CA GLY A 73 2.17 -12.88 -9.16
C GLY A 73 3.23 -12.40 -10.16
N GLN A 74 3.71 -11.16 -10.05
CA GLN A 74 4.73 -10.64 -10.95
C GLN A 74 6.02 -11.45 -10.85
N ASP A 75 6.64 -11.70 -11.99
CA ASP A 75 7.96 -12.31 -12.08
C ASP A 75 9.05 -11.29 -11.71
N VAL A 76 9.97 -11.70 -10.84
CA VAL A 76 11.07 -10.88 -10.34
C VAL A 76 12.38 -11.67 -10.39
N PRO A 77 13.53 -11.01 -10.64
CA PRO A 77 14.81 -11.69 -10.73
C PRO A 77 15.27 -12.23 -9.37
N VAL A 78 15.68 -13.50 -9.34
CA VAL A 78 16.31 -14.13 -8.17
C VAL A 78 17.67 -13.51 -7.88
N GLY A 79 17.98 -13.31 -6.60
CA GLY A 79 19.31 -12.87 -6.14
C GLY A 79 19.70 -11.44 -6.53
N LYS A 80 18.80 -10.66 -7.14
CA LYS A 80 19.01 -9.25 -7.48
C LYS A 80 18.23 -8.33 -6.55
N ASN A 81 18.55 -7.04 -6.62
CA ASN A 81 17.82 -6.03 -5.88
C ASN A 81 16.37 -5.94 -6.40
N LEU A 82 15.41 -5.85 -5.48
CA LEU A 82 14.00 -5.66 -5.81
C LEU A 82 13.48 -4.41 -5.13
N VAL A 83 12.93 -3.48 -5.92
CA VAL A 83 12.23 -2.31 -5.39
C VAL A 83 10.79 -2.69 -5.10
N VAL A 84 10.35 -2.43 -3.87
CA VAL A 84 8.97 -2.55 -3.42
C VAL A 84 8.44 -1.16 -3.16
N SER A 85 7.31 -0.81 -3.74
CA SER A 85 6.68 0.50 -3.56
C SER A 85 5.20 0.34 -3.23
N GLY A 86 4.67 1.34 -2.55
CA GLY A 86 3.29 1.31 -2.14
C GLY A 86 2.76 2.67 -1.73
N ILE A 87 1.51 2.63 -1.28
CA ILE A 87 0.80 3.77 -0.71
C ILE A 87 0.28 3.39 0.66
N SER A 88 0.15 4.38 1.53
CA SER A 88 -0.63 4.24 2.76
C SER A 88 -1.67 5.36 2.81
N ALA A 89 -2.86 5.04 3.30
CA ALA A 89 -3.82 6.07 3.63
C ALA A 89 -3.26 6.84 4.81
N SER A 90 -2.72 8.03 4.51
CA SER A 90 -2.42 9.05 5.49
C SER A 90 -3.76 9.56 6.03
N GLY A 91 -4.46 8.79 6.87
CA GLY A 91 -5.58 9.31 7.65
C GLY A 91 -5.04 10.40 8.55
N ASN A 92 -4.97 11.64 8.07
CA ASN A 92 -4.40 12.78 8.77
C ASN A 92 -3.07 12.49 9.49
N ALA A 93 -2.09 11.92 8.77
CA ALA A 93 -0.70 11.81 9.25
C ALA A 93 0.02 13.18 9.35
N THR A 94 -0.74 14.26 9.50
CA THR A 94 -0.25 15.58 9.91
C THR A 94 -0.16 15.69 11.44
N THR A 95 -0.73 14.76 12.21
CA THR A 95 -0.73 14.83 13.69
C THR A 95 -0.48 13.52 14.43
N SER A 96 -0.50 12.35 13.79
CA SER A 96 0.00 11.11 14.43
C SER A 96 1.52 11.07 14.37
N SER A 97 2.18 11.71 15.34
CA SER A 97 3.62 11.62 15.53
C SER A 97 4.00 10.13 15.63
N ASN A 98 4.92 9.68 14.76
CA ASN A 98 5.53 8.34 14.75
C ASN A 98 4.81 7.22 13.95
N CYS A 99 4.10 7.54 12.87
CA CYS A 99 3.71 6.54 11.87
C CYS A 99 4.87 6.16 10.94
N HIS A 100 5.05 4.87 10.67
CA HIS A 100 6.06 4.37 9.73
C HIS A 100 5.60 3.11 8.99
N VAL A 101 6.19 2.89 7.82
CA VAL A 101 6.04 1.65 7.05
C VAL A 101 7.27 0.79 7.23
N SER A 102 7.06 -0.50 7.42
CA SER A 102 8.11 -1.51 7.42
C SER A 102 7.75 -2.71 6.56
N VAL A 103 8.76 -3.42 6.05
CA VAL A 103 8.61 -4.52 5.10
C VAL A 103 9.38 -5.74 5.59
N ILE A 104 8.80 -6.92 5.37
CA ILE A 104 9.50 -8.21 5.45
C ILE A 104 9.29 -9.00 4.17
N VAL A 105 10.27 -9.82 3.84
CA VAL A 105 10.20 -10.77 2.74
C VAL A 105 10.34 -12.17 3.32
N ASN A 106 9.46 -13.10 2.90
CA ASN A 106 9.45 -14.50 3.31
C ASN A 106 9.46 -14.73 4.83
N GLY A 107 8.93 -13.79 5.61
CA GLY A 107 8.93 -13.90 7.07
C GLY A 107 10.29 -13.64 7.74
N ILE A 108 11.32 -13.23 6.98
CA ILE A 108 12.66 -12.97 7.53
C ILE A 108 12.61 -11.72 8.41
N LYS A 109 12.94 -11.90 9.69
CA LYS A 109 12.95 -10.84 10.71
C LYS A 109 14.37 -10.27 10.87
N PRO A 110 14.50 -9.01 11.35
CA PRO A 110 13.42 -8.10 11.73
C PRO A 110 12.69 -7.46 10.53
N TYR A 111 11.62 -6.73 10.83
CA TYR A 111 10.97 -5.82 9.87
C TYR A 111 11.93 -4.69 9.53
N GLN A 112 12.06 -4.37 8.24
CA GLN A 112 12.94 -3.32 7.77
C GLN A 112 12.14 -2.06 7.46
N ASN A 113 12.63 -0.90 7.88
CA ASN A 113 11.95 0.36 7.58
C ASN A 113 11.98 0.66 6.09
N ALA A 114 10.83 1.09 5.57
CA ALA A 114 10.73 1.70 4.24
C ALA A 114 11.05 3.20 4.34
N SER A 115 11.27 3.83 3.19
CA SER A 115 11.43 5.28 3.07
C SER A 115 10.11 5.90 2.60
N GLY A 116 9.66 6.97 3.26
CA GLY A 116 8.61 7.84 2.74
C GLY A 116 9.11 8.59 1.50
N VAL A 117 8.27 8.70 0.48
CA VAL A 117 8.54 9.42 -0.77
C VAL A 117 7.31 10.23 -1.20
N GLY A 118 6.44 10.54 -0.25
CA GLY A 118 5.30 11.41 -0.48
C GLY A 118 5.71 12.88 -0.64
N PRO A 119 4.75 13.76 -1.00
CA PRO A 119 5.03 15.17 -1.27
C PRO A 119 5.67 15.94 -0.10
N LYS A 120 5.49 15.47 1.16
CA LYS A 120 6.08 16.09 2.35
C LYS A 120 7.46 15.51 2.72
N GLY A 121 8.07 14.70 1.87
CA GLY A 121 9.46 14.22 2.01
C GLY A 121 9.60 12.84 2.66
N GLN A 122 10.77 12.58 3.27
CA GLN A 122 11.21 11.22 3.67
C GLN A 122 10.35 10.55 4.76
N ASN A 123 9.56 11.34 5.49
CA ASN A 123 8.64 10.87 6.53
C ASN A 123 7.17 10.85 6.06
N ASP A 124 6.91 11.21 4.81
CA ASP A 124 5.59 11.13 4.21
C ASP A 124 5.38 9.76 3.58
N TYR A 125 4.80 8.84 4.35
CA TYR A 125 4.50 7.49 3.92
C TYR A 125 3.22 7.38 3.06
N SER A 126 2.58 8.50 2.67
CA SER A 126 1.47 8.45 1.69
C SER A 126 1.88 7.74 0.40
N LYS A 127 3.16 7.89 0.03
CA LYS A 127 3.89 7.00 -0.89
C LYS A 127 5.15 6.52 -0.19
N TRP A 128 5.53 5.27 -0.40
CA TRP A 128 6.72 4.71 0.23
C TRP A 128 7.44 3.73 -0.70
N THR A 129 8.73 3.54 -0.44
CA THR A 129 9.57 2.60 -1.18
C THR A 129 10.53 1.86 -0.25
N PHE A 130 10.87 0.63 -0.60
CA PHE A 130 11.82 -0.22 0.10
C PHE A 130 12.65 -0.99 -0.92
N LEU A 131 13.97 -0.99 -0.75
CA LEU A 131 14.90 -1.73 -1.59
C LEU A 131 15.29 -3.04 -0.89
N VAL A 132 14.81 -4.16 -1.40
CA VAL A 132 15.26 -5.49 -0.98
C VAL A 132 16.66 -5.70 -1.54
N ILE A 133 17.67 -5.68 -0.67
CA ILE A 133 19.06 -5.97 -1.01
C ILE A 133 19.52 -7.29 -0.36
N PRO A 134 20.44 -8.04 -1.01
CA PRO A 134 20.93 -9.33 -0.50
C PRO A 134 21.48 -9.31 0.94
N LYS A 135 21.99 -8.16 1.41
CA LYS A 135 22.47 -7.99 2.79
C LYS A 135 21.39 -8.26 3.84
N TYR A 136 20.13 -7.93 3.53
CA TYR A 136 18.98 -8.23 4.39
C TYR A 136 18.38 -9.59 4.03
N THR A 137 17.98 -9.76 2.77
CA THR A 137 17.41 -11.00 2.26
C THR A 137 17.39 -10.99 0.73
N THR A 138 17.22 -12.16 0.12
CA THR A 138 17.14 -12.32 -1.33
C THR A 138 15.79 -12.90 -1.75
N VAL A 139 15.36 -12.53 -2.96
CA VAL A 139 14.28 -13.22 -3.66
C VAL A 139 14.78 -14.62 -4.01
N LYS A 140 14.07 -15.65 -3.56
CA LYS A 140 14.33 -17.07 -3.86
C LYS A 140 13.64 -17.47 -5.17
N GLN A 141 14.06 -18.56 -5.79
CA GLN A 141 13.31 -19.13 -6.91
C GLN A 141 11.89 -19.56 -6.45
N GLY A 142 10.88 -19.35 -7.30
CA GLY A 142 9.49 -19.67 -7.00
C GLY A 142 8.78 -18.59 -6.17
N THR A 143 7.78 -18.97 -5.37
CA THR A 143 6.93 -18.00 -4.67
C THR A 143 7.66 -17.30 -3.53
N ASN A 144 7.61 -15.96 -3.51
CA ASN A 144 8.12 -15.12 -2.42
C ASN A 144 7.00 -14.23 -1.88
N LYS A 145 6.81 -14.24 -0.57
CA LYS A 145 5.80 -13.41 0.11
C LYS A 145 6.41 -12.10 0.58
N ILE A 146 5.87 -10.97 0.14
CA ILE A 146 6.23 -9.64 0.62
C ILE A 146 5.11 -9.14 1.51
N THR A 147 5.46 -8.70 2.72
CA THR A 147 4.49 -8.16 3.69
C THR A 147 4.91 -6.76 4.10
N SER A 148 4.05 -5.77 3.88
CA SER A 148 4.21 -4.42 4.39
C SER A 148 3.35 -4.23 5.64
N LYS A 149 3.88 -3.51 6.63
CA LYS A 149 3.23 -3.13 7.87
C LYS A 149 3.23 -1.61 7.99
N PHE A 150 2.08 -1.01 8.24
CA PHE A 150 1.94 0.37 8.70
C PHE A 150 1.69 0.35 10.20
N SER A 151 2.37 1.20 10.95
CA SER A 151 2.27 1.26 12.42
C SER A 151 2.41 2.70 12.89
N CYS A 152 1.53 3.16 13.79
CA CYS A 152 1.62 4.47 14.42
C CYS A 152 1.85 4.34 15.93
N GLY A 153 3.03 4.76 16.38
CA GLY A 153 3.44 4.60 17.78
C GLY A 153 3.37 3.14 18.25
N ASN A 154 3.05 2.96 19.53
CA ASN A 154 2.98 1.65 20.19
C ASN A 154 1.54 1.11 20.31
N ASN A 155 0.57 1.72 19.62
CA ASN A 155 -0.82 1.32 19.72
C ASN A 155 -1.12 0.18 18.71
N PRO A 156 -1.43 -1.04 19.17
CA PRO A 156 -1.71 -2.17 18.27
C PRO A 156 -2.98 -1.96 17.42
N SER A 157 -3.87 -1.06 17.83
CA SER A 157 -5.08 -0.70 17.08
C SER A 157 -4.78 0.18 15.85
N LEU A 158 -3.58 0.74 15.76
CA LEU A 158 -3.12 1.60 14.66
C LEU A 158 -2.08 0.86 13.79
N VAL A 159 -2.32 -0.44 13.59
CA VAL A 159 -1.46 -1.30 12.79
C VAL A 159 -2.27 -1.90 11.66
N SER A 160 -1.74 -1.83 10.44
CA SER A 160 -2.30 -2.53 9.29
C SER A 160 -1.22 -3.25 8.50
N TYR A 161 -1.65 -4.29 7.81
CA TYR A 161 -0.78 -5.14 7.03
C TYR A 161 -1.33 -5.31 5.62
N TYR A 162 -0.42 -5.48 4.67
CA TYR A 162 -0.74 -5.91 3.33
C TYR A 162 0.30 -6.92 2.87
N SER A 163 -0.13 -7.99 2.22
CA SER A 163 0.75 -9.03 1.70
C SER A 163 0.41 -9.37 0.27
N LEU A 164 1.44 -9.64 -0.52
CA LEU A 164 1.30 -10.25 -1.84
C LEU A 164 2.42 -11.27 -2.05
N ASN A 165 2.23 -12.09 -3.07
CA ASN A 165 3.22 -13.05 -3.53
C ASN A 165 3.75 -12.61 -4.89
N VAL A 166 5.05 -12.80 -5.12
CA VAL A 166 5.73 -12.66 -6.41
C VAL A 166 6.44 -13.96 -6.76
N THR A 167 6.83 -14.13 -8.02
CA THR A 167 7.52 -15.33 -8.49
C THR A 167 8.97 -14.99 -8.84
N GLY A 168 9.92 -15.60 -8.14
CA GLY A 168 11.34 -15.47 -8.43
C GLY A 168 11.74 -16.36 -9.59
N LEU A 169 12.24 -15.75 -10.67
CA LEU A 169 12.82 -16.46 -11.81
C LEU A 169 14.34 -16.29 -11.82
N VAL A 170 15.05 -17.39 -12.01
CA VAL A 170 16.48 -17.34 -12.31
C VAL A 170 16.61 -16.85 -13.75
N GLY A 171 17.22 -15.68 -13.94
CA GLY A 171 17.52 -15.20 -15.27
C GLY A 171 18.53 -16.16 -15.91
N ALA A 172 18.07 -17.02 -16.83
CA ALA A 172 18.93 -17.48 -17.89
C ALA A 172 19.29 -16.23 -18.71
N GLY A 173 20.58 -15.95 -18.92
CA GLY A 173 20.95 -14.92 -19.88
C GLY A 173 20.30 -15.24 -21.22
N GLY A 174 19.37 -14.41 -21.68
CA GLY A 174 18.71 -14.53 -22.98
C GLY A 174 17.41 -15.34 -22.97
N SER A 175 16.33 -14.69 -23.41
CA SER A 175 15.20 -15.26 -24.15
C SER A 175 14.55 -16.53 -23.58
N SER A 176 13.49 -16.39 -22.78
CA SER A 176 12.41 -17.39 -22.78
C SER A 176 11.36 -16.98 -23.80
N SER A 177 11.60 -17.33 -25.06
CA SER A 177 10.51 -17.64 -25.97
C SER A 177 9.73 -18.80 -25.32
N ARG A 178 8.40 -18.67 -25.26
CA ARG A 178 7.55 -19.85 -25.13
C ARG A 178 7.89 -20.77 -26.30
N SER A 179 8.52 -21.89 -26.01
CA SER A 179 8.64 -22.99 -26.98
C SER A 179 7.23 -23.45 -27.33
N PRO A 180 6.80 -23.41 -28.61
CA PRO A 180 5.59 -24.09 -29.03
C PRO A 180 5.77 -25.59 -28.85
N ALA A 181 4.75 -26.27 -28.34
CA ALA A 181 4.70 -27.72 -28.21
C ALA A 181 5.11 -28.41 -29.53
N PRO A 182 5.84 -29.53 -29.49
CA PRO A 182 6.19 -30.27 -30.70
C PRO A 182 4.92 -30.71 -31.43
N ALA A 183 4.79 -30.30 -32.69
CA ALA A 183 3.79 -30.84 -33.60
C ALA A 183 4.03 -32.33 -33.76
N ALA A 184 3.05 -33.14 -33.38
CA ALA A 184 3.04 -34.57 -33.65
C ALA A 184 2.88 -34.79 -35.16
N THR A 185 3.97 -35.17 -35.84
CA THR A 185 3.94 -35.66 -37.21
C THR A 185 3.33 -37.06 -37.20
N ASN A 186 2.05 -37.17 -37.55
CA ASN A 186 1.39 -38.47 -37.70
C ASN A 186 1.75 -39.09 -39.06
N ASN A 187 2.84 -39.85 -39.11
CA ASN A 187 3.17 -40.71 -40.24
C ASN A 187 2.17 -41.88 -40.26
N THR A 188 1.25 -41.86 -41.23
CA THR A 188 0.31 -42.96 -41.48
C THR A 188 0.88 -43.87 -42.57
N PRO A 189 1.07 -45.18 -42.33
CA PRO A 189 1.47 -46.12 -43.38
C PRO A 189 0.26 -46.60 -44.21
N GLY A 190 0.32 -46.35 -45.53
CA GLY A 190 -0.16 -47.23 -46.61
C GLY A 190 -1.66 -47.49 -46.79
N ILE A 191 -2.20 -47.14 -47.96
CA ILE A 191 -3.02 -48.07 -48.75
C ILE A 191 -3.00 -47.66 -50.23
N ILE A 192 -2.57 -48.60 -51.08
CA ILE A 192 -2.65 -48.53 -52.54
C ILE A 192 -3.92 -49.27 -52.92
N THR A 193 -4.78 -48.69 -53.76
CA THR A 193 -5.86 -49.42 -54.44
C THR A 193 -5.84 -49.03 -55.92
N PRO A 194 -5.93 -50.01 -56.85
CA PRO A 194 -5.83 -49.74 -58.28
C PRO A 194 -7.23 -49.50 -58.88
N HIS A 195 -7.32 -48.59 -59.85
CA HIS A 195 -8.19 -48.72 -61.02
C HIS A 195 -7.71 -47.83 -62.17
#